data_AF-A0A2S6MF58-F1
#
_entry.id   AF-A0A2S6MF58-F1
#
_cell.length_a   1.000
_cell.length_b   1.000
_cell.length_c   1.000
_cell.angle_alpha   90.00
_cell.angle_beta   90.00
_cell.angle_gamma   90.00
#
_symmetry.space_group_name_H-M   'P 1'
#
loop_
_entity.id
_entity.type
_entity.pdbx_description
1 polymer ?
#
loop_
_entity_poly.entity_id
_entity_poly.type
_entity_poly.pdbx_seq_one_letter_code
_entity_poly.pdbx_strand_id
1 'polypeptide(L)'
;MWLKSLILASLLQIGIAGAANAAGPFGSVNVGNWIGGAFSNDQTGAFSHCAATTPYANGVILVVSQNSAGTWSLAFASPSYHFNKGENAAIDVTFDGREQARLYATAYQSNMLTAIMPLNVVRTFQKASLMVATAGRAVLNFDLTSTGPVIAALANCVSKVKADGLDKAGDFTKVAAKPAAAGDKQGAPPAKPGRTGTFTGTGFVVSPNGHVVTNSHVIDSCTGDIKGNLAGEAAMVLRVVSSDATNDLALLQAPATAMFKDFAKIRDRSMHSGDPVVAIGFPLHGYLSSDLTVTTGIVSSLSGFRNHTGRLQISAAVQAGNSGGPLFDLSGQVAGIVVAKLNALRMIKETGQLTENINFAIKTGALRDFLDNSVVPYQTAEPKGELKTADIAANARAYTMLISCTGTEQADAKR
;
A
#
# COMPACT_ATOMS: atom_id res chain seq x y z
N MET A 1 10.68 -19.19 -55.92
CA MET A 1 10.79 -20.35 -55.02
C MET A 1 11.97 -20.16 -54.08
N TRP A 2 11.65 -19.90 -52.81
CA TRP A 2 12.35 -20.35 -51.59
C TRP A 2 13.81 -19.91 -51.34
N LEU A 3 14.04 -19.06 -50.31
CA LEU A 3 14.35 -19.44 -48.90
C LEU A 3 15.77 -20.03 -48.78
N LYS A 4 16.71 -19.53 -47.96
CA LYS A 4 16.60 -19.03 -46.59
C LYS A 4 17.76 -18.10 -46.23
N SER A 5 17.42 -17.03 -45.53
CA SER A 5 18.32 -16.14 -44.79
C SER A 5 19.15 -16.91 -43.76
N LEU A 6 20.47 -16.74 -43.81
CA LEU A 6 21.38 -16.93 -42.68
C LEU A 6 21.46 -15.59 -41.94
N ILE A 7 20.58 -15.38 -40.97
CA ILE A 7 20.82 -14.39 -39.93
C ILE A 7 21.39 -15.17 -38.76
N LEU A 8 22.71 -15.12 -38.63
CA LEU A 8 23.39 -15.46 -37.38
C LEU A 8 22.83 -14.50 -36.33
N ALA A 9 21.92 -15.00 -35.49
CA ALA A 9 21.55 -14.34 -34.26
C ALA A 9 22.73 -14.47 -33.31
N SER A 10 23.70 -13.55 -33.44
CA SER A 10 24.67 -13.27 -32.39
C SER A 10 23.89 -12.87 -31.15
N LEU A 11 23.79 -13.80 -30.20
CA LEU A 11 23.38 -13.57 -28.81
C LEU A 11 24.37 -12.57 -28.20
N LEU A 12 24.15 -11.28 -28.46
CA LEU A 12 24.74 -10.22 -27.66
C LEU A 12 23.98 -10.24 -26.34
N GLN A 13 24.46 -11.06 -25.41
CA GLN A 13 24.15 -10.87 -23.99
C GLN A 13 24.71 -9.50 -23.62
N ILE A 14 23.89 -8.46 -23.72
CA ILE A 14 24.18 -7.18 -23.09
C ILE A 14 23.99 -7.43 -21.60
N GLY A 15 25.05 -7.91 -20.97
CA GLY A 15 25.20 -7.89 -19.52
C GLY A 15 25.21 -6.43 -19.09
N ILE A 16 24.07 -5.93 -18.65
CA ILE A 16 24.03 -4.72 -17.83
C ILE A 16 24.55 -5.18 -16.45
N ALA A 17 25.87 -5.34 -16.35
CA ALA A 17 26.58 -5.32 -15.09
C ALA A 17 26.50 -3.89 -14.57
N GLY A 18 25.34 -3.56 -14.00
CA GLY A 18 24.99 -2.24 -13.49
C GLY A 18 24.77 -2.27 -11.99
N ALA A 19 25.66 -2.95 -11.27
CA ALA A 19 25.78 -2.76 -9.85
C ALA A 19 27.27 -2.69 -9.52
N ALA A 20 27.69 -1.55 -8.98
CA ALA A 20 28.94 -1.53 -8.25
C ALA A 20 28.81 -2.23 -6.87
N ASN A 21 27.66 -2.84 -6.52
CA ASN A 21 27.47 -3.59 -5.27
C ASN A 21 26.33 -4.66 -5.32
N ALA A 22 26.02 -5.28 -6.48
CA ALA A 22 25.03 -6.39 -6.50
C ALA A 22 25.35 -7.52 -7.49
N ALA A 23 25.54 -8.73 -6.95
CA ALA A 23 25.81 -9.96 -7.69
C ALA A 23 24.49 -10.65 -8.03
N GLY A 24 24.44 -11.25 -9.21
CA GLY A 24 23.24 -11.87 -9.76
C GLY A 24 23.14 -11.64 -11.27
N PRO A 25 22.01 -12.00 -11.91
CA PRO A 25 20.82 -12.57 -11.26
C PRO A 25 21.04 -14.01 -10.76
N PHE A 26 20.58 -14.28 -9.54
CA PHE A 26 20.34 -15.62 -9.01
C PHE A 26 18.91 -16.04 -9.35
N GLY A 27 18.73 -17.27 -9.85
CA GLY A 27 17.44 -17.70 -10.41
C GLY A 27 17.04 -16.87 -11.62
N SER A 28 15.78 -16.97 -12.05
CA SER A 28 15.33 -16.28 -13.26
C SER A 28 13.90 -15.75 -13.18
N VAL A 29 13.70 -14.57 -13.75
CA VAL A 29 12.42 -13.99 -14.14
C VAL A 29 12.47 -13.81 -15.65
N ASN A 30 11.75 -14.65 -16.39
CA ASN A 30 11.67 -14.61 -17.85
C ASN A 30 10.21 -14.47 -18.29
N VAL A 31 9.76 -13.24 -18.53
CA VAL A 31 8.36 -12.94 -18.83
C VAL A 31 8.27 -12.07 -20.08
N GLY A 32 7.91 -12.65 -21.22
CA GLY A 32 7.94 -11.92 -22.49
C GLY A 32 9.36 -11.41 -22.77
N ASN A 33 9.49 -10.10 -22.96
CA ASN A 33 10.80 -9.45 -23.17
C ASN A 33 11.52 -9.07 -21.87
N TRP A 34 10.89 -9.31 -20.72
CA TRP A 34 11.48 -9.00 -19.43
C TRP A 34 12.39 -10.13 -18.96
N ILE A 35 13.62 -9.76 -18.60
CA ILE A 35 14.63 -10.68 -18.09
C ILE A 35 15.15 -10.14 -16.76
N GLY A 36 15.27 -11.02 -15.78
CA GLY A 36 15.62 -10.63 -14.42
C GLY A 36 15.89 -11.80 -13.48
N GLY A 37 15.95 -11.50 -12.18
CA GLY A 37 16.17 -12.47 -11.12
C GLY A 37 16.41 -11.79 -9.77
N ALA A 38 16.95 -12.55 -8.82
CA ALA A 38 17.31 -12.06 -7.50
C ALA A 38 18.75 -11.53 -7.49
N PHE A 39 19.02 -10.51 -6.68
CA PHE A 39 20.33 -9.89 -6.55
C PHE A 39 20.73 -9.86 -5.08
N SER A 40 22.01 -10.12 -4.80
CA SER A 40 22.60 -9.94 -3.47
C SER A 40 23.26 -8.57 -3.36
N ASN A 41 23.71 -8.19 -2.17
CA ASN A 41 24.65 -7.10 -1.96
C ASN A 41 26.08 -7.65 -2.03
N ASP A 42 26.97 -7.04 -2.82
CA ASP A 42 28.33 -7.55 -3.06
C ASP A 42 29.22 -7.55 -1.82
N GLN A 43 28.94 -6.67 -0.86
CA GLN A 43 29.74 -6.53 0.35
C GLN A 43 29.32 -7.52 1.43
N THR A 44 28.04 -7.89 1.47
CA THR A 44 27.48 -8.72 2.54
C THR A 44 27.03 -10.10 2.09
N GLY A 45 26.88 -10.32 0.78
CA GLY A 45 26.28 -11.52 0.20
C GLY A 45 24.77 -11.66 0.48
N ALA A 46 24.17 -10.73 1.23
CA ALA A 46 22.78 -10.81 1.65
C ALA A 46 21.83 -10.44 0.50
N PHE A 47 20.63 -11.05 0.49
CA PHE A 47 19.58 -10.72 -0.48
C PHE A 47 19.18 -9.24 -0.40
N SER A 48 19.25 -8.55 -1.54
CA SER A 48 18.96 -7.13 -1.63
C SER A 48 17.61 -6.86 -2.30
N HIS A 49 17.40 -7.38 -3.50
CA HIS A 49 16.20 -7.12 -4.29
C HIS A 49 16.02 -8.15 -5.41
N CYS A 50 14.81 -8.23 -5.96
CA CYS A 50 14.55 -8.86 -7.24
C CYS A 50 14.26 -7.77 -8.28
N ALA A 51 14.83 -7.89 -9.47
CA ALA A 51 14.61 -6.95 -10.57
C ALA A 51 14.40 -7.66 -11.89
N ALA A 52 13.61 -7.04 -12.78
CA ALA A 52 13.48 -7.42 -14.17
C ALA A 52 13.65 -6.18 -15.05
N THR A 53 14.24 -6.39 -16.22
CA THR A 53 14.56 -5.33 -17.17
C THR A 53 14.03 -5.65 -18.54
N THR A 54 13.69 -4.61 -19.31
CA THR A 54 13.39 -4.75 -20.74
C THR A 54 13.90 -3.52 -21.50
N PRO A 55 14.62 -3.70 -22.62
CA PRO A 55 15.06 -2.60 -23.47
C PRO A 55 13.91 -2.09 -24.35
N TYR A 56 13.95 -0.79 -24.69
CA TYR A 56 13.03 -0.14 -25.61
C TYR A 56 13.76 0.51 -26.78
N ALA A 57 13.04 0.69 -27.90
CA ALA A 57 13.58 1.26 -29.14
C ALA A 57 14.07 2.71 -28.98
N ASN A 58 13.59 3.43 -27.98
CA ASN A 58 14.05 4.79 -27.63
C ASN A 58 15.44 4.80 -26.93
N GLY A 59 16.11 3.65 -26.80
CA GLY A 59 17.42 3.53 -26.17
C GLY A 59 17.39 3.48 -24.64
N VAL A 60 16.21 3.43 -24.03
CA VAL A 60 16.01 3.33 -22.59
C VAL A 60 15.72 1.88 -22.21
N ILE A 61 16.32 1.42 -21.13
CA ILE A 61 16.02 0.17 -20.47
C ILE A 61 15.17 0.49 -19.25
N LEU A 62 13.94 -0.05 -19.23
CA LEU A 62 13.13 0.00 -18.02
C LEU A 62 13.60 -1.09 -17.06
N VAL A 63 13.74 -0.73 -15.79
CA VAL A 63 14.03 -1.65 -14.69
C VAL A 63 12.87 -1.57 -13.71
N VAL A 64 12.26 -2.71 -13.40
CA VAL A 64 11.27 -2.82 -12.33
C VAL A 64 11.84 -3.72 -11.27
N SER A 65 11.82 -3.27 -10.02
CA SER A 65 12.35 -4.06 -8.92
C SER A 65 11.49 -3.98 -7.67
N GLN A 66 11.63 -5.02 -6.84
CA GLN A 66 11.10 -5.05 -5.49
C GLN A 66 12.22 -5.43 -4.53
N ASN A 67 12.47 -4.58 -3.53
CA ASN A 67 13.51 -4.83 -2.54
C ASN A 67 13.07 -5.85 -1.47
N SER A 68 14.00 -6.23 -0.59
CA SER A 68 13.72 -7.11 0.55
C SER A 68 12.74 -6.52 1.58
N ALA A 69 12.42 -5.22 1.55
CA ALA A 69 11.34 -4.64 2.38
C ALA A 69 9.96 -4.69 1.70
N GLY A 70 9.90 -5.06 0.41
CA GLY A 70 8.68 -5.07 -0.39
C GLY A 70 8.40 -3.76 -1.14
N THR A 71 9.29 -2.76 -1.05
CA THR A 71 9.20 -1.50 -1.78
C THR A 71 9.44 -1.73 -3.26
N TRP A 72 8.53 -1.22 -4.10
CA TRP A 72 8.66 -1.25 -5.54
C TRP A 72 9.40 -0.04 -6.06
N SER A 73 10.20 -0.23 -7.11
CA SER A 73 10.84 0.87 -7.81
C SER A 73 10.81 0.68 -9.32
N LEU A 74 10.76 1.80 -10.02
CA LEU A 74 10.88 1.92 -11.47
C LEU A 74 12.14 2.73 -11.76
N ALA A 75 13.02 2.19 -12.60
CA ALA A 75 14.20 2.90 -13.05
C ALA A 75 14.26 3.02 -14.57
N PHE A 76 14.85 4.13 -15.00
CA PHE A 76 15.10 4.46 -16.41
C PHE A 76 16.62 4.48 -16.58
N ALA A 77 17.16 3.44 -17.22
CA ALA A 77 18.59 3.32 -17.49
C ALA A 77 18.88 3.54 -18.97
N SER A 78 19.98 4.22 -19.29
CA SER A 78 20.47 4.29 -20.67
C SER A 78 21.98 4.51 -20.69
N PRO A 79 22.76 3.84 -21.57
CA PRO A 79 24.18 4.10 -21.72
C PRO A 79 24.52 5.54 -22.11
N SER A 80 23.58 6.29 -22.69
CA SER A 80 23.76 7.69 -23.07
C SER A 80 23.48 8.69 -21.94
N TYR A 81 22.99 8.23 -20.78
CA TYR A 81 22.73 9.08 -19.63
C TYR A 81 24.00 9.40 -18.84
N HIS A 82 24.10 10.63 -18.36
CA HIS A 82 25.21 11.16 -17.58
C HIS A 82 24.70 12.04 -16.43
N PHE A 83 24.17 11.40 -15.39
CA PHE A 83 23.70 12.04 -14.15
C PHE A 83 24.81 12.13 -13.11
N ASN A 84 24.70 13.13 -12.23
CA ASN A 84 25.49 13.18 -11.01
C ASN A 84 24.85 12.28 -9.93
N LYS A 85 25.67 11.63 -9.10
CA LYS A 85 25.15 10.83 -8.00
C LYS A 85 24.37 11.72 -7.02
N GLY A 86 23.13 11.32 -6.70
CA GLY A 86 22.21 12.08 -5.85
C GLY A 86 21.40 13.15 -6.58
N GLU A 87 21.58 13.28 -7.90
CA GLU A 87 20.74 14.15 -8.73
C GLU A 87 19.28 13.69 -8.69
N ASN A 88 18.35 14.64 -8.53
CA ASN A 88 16.93 14.36 -8.40
C ASN A 88 16.15 14.90 -9.60
N ALA A 89 15.18 14.14 -10.07
CA ALA A 89 14.30 14.51 -11.16
C ALA A 89 12.85 14.16 -10.82
N ALA A 90 11.91 15.06 -11.15
CA ALA A 90 10.50 14.73 -11.16
C ALA A 90 10.14 14.11 -12.53
N ILE A 91 9.54 12.93 -12.50
CA ILE A 91 9.10 12.18 -13.67
C ILE A 91 7.57 12.04 -13.59
N ASP A 92 6.86 12.69 -14.49
CA ASP A 92 5.42 12.50 -14.64
C ASP A 92 5.18 11.31 -15.57
N VAL A 93 4.59 10.25 -15.04
CA VAL A 93 4.20 9.06 -15.81
C VAL A 93 2.70 9.09 -16.11
N THR A 94 2.32 8.78 -17.33
CA THR A 94 0.93 8.64 -17.77
C THR A 94 0.71 7.26 -18.34
N PHE A 95 -0.29 6.54 -17.83
CA PHE A 95 -0.64 5.20 -18.29
C PHE A 95 -1.90 5.22 -19.14
N ASP A 96 -1.83 4.58 -20.31
CA ASP A 96 -2.93 4.44 -21.27
C ASP A 96 -3.70 5.75 -21.54
N GLY A 97 -3.00 6.89 -21.46
CA GLY A 97 -3.55 8.23 -21.65
C GLY A 97 -4.51 8.74 -20.57
N ARG A 98 -4.61 8.08 -19.40
CA ARG A 98 -5.66 8.38 -18.40
C ARG A 98 -5.14 8.64 -16.99
N GLU A 99 -4.15 7.89 -16.53
CA GLU A 99 -3.69 7.98 -15.15
C GLU A 99 -2.32 8.64 -15.10
N GLN A 100 -2.23 9.83 -14.49
CA GLN A 100 -0.98 10.56 -14.30
C GLN A 100 -0.48 10.43 -12.86
N ALA A 101 0.76 10.01 -12.68
CA ALA A 101 1.45 10.01 -11.39
C ALA A 101 2.78 10.75 -11.50
N ARG A 102 3.08 11.59 -10.50
CA ARG A 102 4.40 12.22 -10.37
C ARG A 102 5.28 11.37 -9.48
N LEU A 103 6.37 10.88 -10.04
CA LEU A 103 7.40 10.11 -9.34
C LEU A 103 8.63 10.99 -9.12
N TYR A 104 9.23 10.90 -7.95
CA TYR A 104 10.50 11.55 -7.66
C TYR A 104 11.62 10.52 -7.78
N ALA A 105 12.49 10.72 -8.76
CA ALA A 105 13.59 9.83 -9.08
C ALA A 105 14.93 10.40 -8.61
N THR A 106 15.80 9.51 -8.15
CA THR A 106 17.18 9.85 -7.75
C THR A 106 18.17 9.04 -8.57
N ALA A 107 19.25 9.69 -9.01
CA ALA A 107 20.34 9.05 -9.72
C ALA A 107 21.32 8.42 -8.71
N TYR A 108 21.22 7.11 -8.51
CA TYR A 108 22.18 6.37 -7.69
C TYR A 108 23.45 5.98 -8.48
N GLN A 109 23.35 6.01 -9.81
CA GLN A 109 24.42 5.72 -10.77
C GLN A 109 24.39 6.77 -11.89
N SER A 110 25.50 6.92 -12.62
CA SER A 110 25.61 7.96 -13.65
C SER A 110 24.69 7.75 -14.86
N ASN A 111 24.17 6.55 -15.06
CA ASN A 111 23.40 6.16 -16.24
C ASN A 111 21.95 5.73 -15.93
N MET A 112 21.47 5.96 -14.71
CA MET A 112 20.16 5.46 -14.26
C MET A 112 19.50 6.40 -13.24
N LEU A 113 18.22 6.69 -13.47
CA LEU A 113 17.33 7.34 -12.51
C LEU A 113 16.37 6.30 -11.93
N THR A 114 16.23 6.24 -10.61
CA THR A 114 15.34 5.29 -9.92
C THR A 114 14.31 6.04 -9.08
N ALA A 115 13.03 5.73 -9.27
CA ALA A 115 11.94 6.24 -8.48
C ALA A 115 11.22 5.12 -7.73
N ILE A 116 10.77 5.41 -6.50
CA ILE A 116 9.88 4.50 -5.77
C ILE A 116 8.51 4.54 -6.43
N MET A 117 7.92 3.37 -6.68
CA MET A 117 6.54 3.25 -7.16
C MET A 117 5.59 3.02 -5.99
N PRO A 118 4.67 3.95 -5.71
CA PRO A 118 3.52 3.67 -4.85
C PRO A 118 2.69 2.51 -5.39
N LEU A 119 2.02 1.76 -4.51
CA LEU A 119 1.28 0.54 -4.92
C LEU A 119 0.15 0.79 -5.92
N ASN A 120 -0.46 1.98 -5.97
CA ASN A 120 -1.40 2.33 -7.03
C ASN A 120 -0.67 2.40 -8.39
N VAL A 121 0.49 3.05 -8.46
CA VAL A 121 1.31 3.12 -9.67
C VAL A 121 1.78 1.73 -10.11
N VAL A 122 2.15 0.86 -9.17
CA VAL A 122 2.50 -0.54 -9.48
C VAL A 122 1.31 -1.27 -10.11
N ARG A 123 0.10 -1.13 -9.54
CA ARG A 123 -1.12 -1.77 -10.03
C ARG A 123 -1.54 -1.23 -11.40
N THR A 124 -1.33 0.05 -11.65
CA THR A 124 -1.57 0.66 -12.96
C THR A 124 -0.56 0.18 -13.97
N PHE A 125 0.73 0.23 -13.64
CA PHE A 125 1.81 -0.33 -14.47
C PHE A 125 1.57 -1.80 -14.83
N GLN A 126 1.06 -2.60 -13.87
CA GLN A 126 0.72 -4.02 -14.04
C GLN A 126 -0.33 -4.28 -15.14
N LYS A 127 -1.21 -3.31 -15.40
CA LYS A 127 -2.33 -3.44 -16.35
C LYS A 127 -2.12 -2.60 -17.61
N ALA A 128 -1.25 -1.60 -17.53
CA ALA A 128 -1.03 -0.66 -18.58
C ALA A 128 -0.40 -1.33 -19.80
N SER A 129 -0.83 -0.89 -20.98
CA SER A 129 -0.26 -1.31 -22.27
C SER A 129 0.63 -0.21 -22.86
N LEU A 130 0.49 1.03 -22.38
CA LEU A 130 1.32 2.15 -22.75
C LEU A 130 1.67 2.97 -21.49
N MET A 131 2.93 3.37 -21.39
CA MET A 131 3.37 4.39 -20.44
C MET A 131 4.09 5.50 -21.18
N VAL A 132 3.73 6.74 -20.87
CA VAL A 132 4.44 7.95 -21.30
C VAL A 132 5.12 8.53 -20.07
N ALA A 133 6.44 8.64 -20.06
CA ALA A 133 7.19 9.30 -18.99
C ALA A 133 7.71 10.64 -19.49
N THR A 134 7.50 11.69 -18.69
CA THR A 134 7.93 13.05 -19.01
C THR A 134 8.78 13.64 -17.90
N ALA A 135 9.90 14.25 -18.27
CA ALA A 135 10.82 14.92 -17.36
C ALA A 135 11.28 16.24 -18.01
N GLY A 136 10.72 17.36 -17.55
CA GLY A 136 10.91 18.65 -18.20
C GLY A 136 10.39 18.64 -19.65
N ARG A 137 11.28 18.76 -20.64
CA ARG A 137 10.94 18.71 -22.07
C ARG A 137 11.10 17.32 -22.69
N ALA A 138 11.71 16.37 -21.98
CA ALA A 138 11.89 15.01 -22.48
C ALA A 138 10.58 14.23 -22.35
N VAL A 139 10.20 13.53 -23.42
CA VAL A 139 9.02 12.65 -23.47
C VAL A 139 9.46 11.29 -23.98
N LEU A 140 9.20 10.24 -23.20
CA LEU A 140 9.56 8.87 -23.51
C LEU A 140 8.30 8.00 -23.53
N ASN A 141 8.10 7.26 -24.61
CA ASN A 141 6.98 6.33 -24.75
C ASN A 141 7.46 4.89 -24.58
N PHE A 142 6.65 4.09 -23.89
CA PHE A 142 6.94 2.69 -23.58
C PHE A 142 5.70 1.84 -23.86
N ASP A 143 5.78 0.97 -24.86
CA ASP A 143 4.79 -0.07 -25.09
C ASP A 143 4.98 -1.18 -24.06
N LEU A 144 4.12 -1.16 -23.05
CA LEU A 144 4.21 -2.08 -21.92
C LEU A 144 3.65 -3.44 -22.31
N THR A 145 4.48 -4.47 -22.20
CA THR A 145 4.08 -5.86 -22.44
C THR A 145 4.37 -6.71 -21.22
N SER A 146 3.45 -7.61 -20.89
CA SER A 146 3.60 -8.61 -19.83
C SER A 146 3.98 -8.04 -18.45
N THR A 147 3.67 -6.77 -18.17
CA THR A 147 3.93 -6.11 -16.87
C THR A 147 3.20 -6.83 -15.72
N GLY A 148 1.99 -7.33 -15.98
CA GLY A 148 1.23 -8.22 -15.13
C GLY A 148 2.03 -9.39 -14.53
N PRO A 149 2.42 -10.36 -15.36
CA PRO A 149 3.21 -11.49 -14.89
C PRO A 149 4.61 -11.11 -14.40
N VAL A 150 5.22 -10.01 -14.87
CA VAL A 150 6.52 -9.52 -14.33
C VAL A 150 6.39 -9.12 -12.87
N ILE A 151 5.39 -8.29 -12.52
CA ILE A 151 5.14 -7.88 -11.14
C ILE A 151 4.89 -9.11 -10.26
N ALA A 152 4.12 -10.09 -10.75
CA ALA A 152 3.88 -11.33 -10.02
C ALA A 152 5.17 -12.17 -9.82
N ALA A 153 6.00 -12.29 -10.85
CA ALA A 153 7.25 -13.04 -10.79
C ALA A 153 8.27 -12.39 -9.84
N LEU A 154 8.35 -11.06 -9.82
CA LEU A 154 9.22 -10.33 -8.90
C LEU A 154 8.76 -10.46 -7.44
N ALA A 155 7.45 -10.40 -7.19
CA ALA A 155 6.91 -10.66 -5.85
C ALA A 155 7.16 -12.09 -5.38
N ASN A 156 7.00 -13.07 -6.28
CA ASN A 156 7.33 -14.47 -6.00
C ASN A 156 8.83 -14.66 -5.74
N CYS A 157 9.68 -13.96 -6.50
CA CYS A 157 11.13 -13.95 -6.28
C CYS A 157 11.48 -13.46 -4.87
N VAL A 158 10.98 -12.30 -4.45
CA VAL A 158 11.23 -11.77 -3.10
C VAL A 158 10.71 -12.74 -2.03
N SER A 159 9.52 -13.31 -2.21
CA SER A 159 8.95 -14.26 -1.26
C SER A 159 9.77 -15.54 -1.14
N LYS A 160 10.18 -16.15 -2.27
CA LYS A 160 10.94 -17.40 -2.26
C LYS A 160 12.34 -17.19 -1.72
N VAL A 161 13.04 -16.16 -2.16
CA VAL A 161 14.43 -15.92 -1.72
C VAL A 161 14.49 -15.61 -0.23
N LYS A 162 13.50 -14.90 0.32
CA LYS A 162 13.38 -14.71 1.78
C LYS A 162 13.14 -16.00 2.55
N ALA A 163 12.37 -16.92 1.99
CA ALA A 163 12.01 -18.17 2.66
C ALA A 163 13.14 -19.21 2.55
N ASP A 164 13.70 -19.35 1.36
CA ASP A 164 14.52 -20.49 0.98
C ASP A 164 16.01 -20.15 0.87
N GLY A 165 16.37 -18.87 0.76
CA GLY A 165 17.73 -18.40 0.51
C GLY A 165 18.04 -18.17 -0.98
N LEU A 166 19.13 -17.42 -1.24
CA LEU A 166 19.62 -17.11 -2.59
C LEU A 166 20.19 -18.34 -3.31
N ASP A 167 20.77 -19.28 -2.56
CA ASP A 167 21.34 -20.54 -3.05
C ASP A 167 20.29 -21.48 -3.66
N LYS A 168 19.01 -21.31 -3.29
CA LYS A 168 17.87 -22.06 -3.83
C LYS A 168 17.06 -21.27 -4.84
N ALA A 169 17.59 -20.15 -5.34
CA ALA A 169 16.94 -19.36 -6.36
C ALA A 169 16.68 -20.21 -7.62
N GLY A 170 15.43 -20.23 -8.07
CA GLY A 170 14.99 -21.01 -9.22
C GLY A 170 14.26 -20.16 -10.23
N ASP A 171 13.41 -20.80 -11.04
CA ASP A 171 12.51 -20.09 -11.94
C ASP A 171 11.36 -19.46 -11.14
N PHE A 172 11.36 -18.13 -11.04
CA PHE A 172 10.38 -17.35 -10.29
C PHE A 172 9.10 -17.08 -11.09
N THR A 173 9.07 -17.44 -12.37
CA THR A 173 7.85 -17.34 -13.20
C THR A 173 6.94 -18.54 -13.00
N LYS A 174 7.49 -19.67 -12.53
CA LYS A 174 6.74 -20.85 -12.14
C LYS A 174 6.20 -20.69 -10.71
N VAL A 175 4.90 -20.44 -10.61
CA VAL A 175 4.17 -20.61 -9.35
C VAL A 175 4.22 -22.10 -9.02
N ALA A 176 4.85 -22.46 -7.90
CA ALA A 176 4.94 -23.86 -7.48
C ALA A 176 3.51 -24.41 -7.28
N ALA A 177 3.21 -25.53 -7.91
CA ALA A 177 1.93 -26.21 -7.76
C ALA A 177 1.69 -26.53 -6.28
N LYS A 178 0.58 -26.02 -5.74
CA LYS A 178 0.08 -26.40 -4.41
C LYS A 178 -0.14 -27.92 -4.39
N PRO A 179 0.27 -28.66 -3.33
CA PRO A 179 -0.05 -30.08 -3.22
C PRO A 179 -1.57 -30.27 -3.25
N ALA A 180 -2.03 -31.09 -4.18
CA ALA A 180 -3.44 -31.39 -4.39
C ALA A 180 -3.96 -32.25 -3.23
N ALA A 181 -4.98 -31.76 -2.53
CA ALA A 181 -5.90 -32.63 -1.80
C ALA A 181 -6.86 -33.24 -2.82
N ALA A 182 -6.93 -34.57 -2.82
CA ALA A 182 -7.83 -35.36 -3.66
C ALA A 182 -9.31 -35.05 -3.34
N GLY A 183 -10.16 -35.02 -4.36
CA GLY A 183 -11.62 -34.93 -4.20
C GLY A 183 -12.34 -34.27 -5.37
N ASP A 184 -12.59 -35.08 -6.39
CA ASP A 184 -13.65 -35.04 -7.42
C ASP A 184 -13.83 -33.88 -8.41
N LYS A 185 -13.81 -34.31 -9.68
CA LYS A 185 -14.09 -33.54 -10.89
C LYS A 185 -15.60 -33.27 -11.01
N GLN A 186 -16.02 -32.01 -10.87
CA GLN A 186 -17.20 -31.50 -11.55
C GLN A 186 -16.90 -30.10 -12.09
N GLY A 187 -17.16 -29.90 -13.39
CA GLY A 187 -16.74 -28.71 -14.14
C GLY A 187 -17.22 -27.40 -13.51
N ALA A 188 -16.29 -26.46 -13.33
CA ALA A 188 -16.60 -25.11 -12.90
C ALA A 188 -17.27 -24.33 -14.06
N PRO A 189 -18.41 -23.66 -13.84
CA PRO A 189 -18.93 -22.67 -14.77
C PRO A 189 -17.95 -21.49 -14.90
N PRO A 190 -18.00 -20.72 -15.99
CA PRO A 190 -17.10 -19.58 -16.19
C PRO A 190 -17.13 -18.63 -14.99
N ALA A 191 -15.95 -18.20 -14.55
CA ALA A 191 -15.78 -17.24 -13.48
C ALA A 191 -16.64 -16.01 -13.76
N LYS A 192 -17.62 -15.75 -12.89
CA LYS A 192 -18.39 -14.51 -12.94
C LYS A 192 -17.44 -13.32 -12.77
N PRO A 193 -17.59 -12.22 -13.53
CA PRO A 193 -16.82 -11.01 -13.31
C PRO A 193 -16.94 -10.58 -11.83
N GLY A 194 -15.82 -10.26 -11.20
CA GLY A 194 -15.79 -9.78 -9.81
C GLY A 194 -16.76 -8.61 -9.66
N ARG A 195 -17.64 -8.67 -8.66
CA ARG A 195 -18.60 -7.59 -8.42
C ARG A 195 -17.81 -6.33 -8.08
N THR A 196 -17.99 -5.29 -8.89
CA THR A 196 -17.62 -3.94 -8.49
C THR A 196 -18.47 -3.55 -7.29
N GLY A 197 -17.83 -3.25 -6.16
CA GLY A 197 -18.47 -2.89 -4.90
C GLY A 197 -17.97 -1.53 -4.42
N THR A 198 -18.78 -0.88 -3.59
CA THR A 198 -18.36 0.33 -2.87
C THR A 198 -17.70 -0.11 -1.57
N PHE A 199 -16.46 0.30 -1.35
CA PHE A 199 -15.76 0.09 -0.09
C PHE A 199 -15.89 1.34 0.76
N THR A 200 -16.09 1.14 2.06
CA THR A 200 -16.20 2.21 3.03
C THR A 200 -15.29 1.98 4.23
N GLY A 201 -14.83 3.08 4.80
CA GLY A 201 -14.03 3.13 6.01
C GLY A 201 -14.19 4.49 6.67
N THR A 202 -13.40 4.74 7.70
CA THR A 202 -13.37 6.02 8.40
C THR A 202 -11.98 6.63 8.25
N GLY A 203 -11.90 7.95 8.23
CA GLY A 203 -10.66 8.70 8.36
C GLY A 203 -10.89 9.96 9.17
N PHE A 204 -9.81 10.61 9.59
CA PHE A 204 -9.90 11.86 10.34
C PHE A 204 -8.80 12.85 9.98
N VAL A 205 -9.13 14.14 10.03
CA VAL A 205 -8.21 15.24 9.71
C VAL A 205 -7.24 15.44 10.87
N VAL A 206 -5.95 15.56 10.57
CA VAL A 206 -4.87 15.74 11.57
C VAL A 206 -4.12 17.08 11.46
N SER A 207 -4.47 17.89 10.47
CA SER A 207 -3.81 19.18 10.24
C SER A 207 -4.78 20.20 9.61
N PRO A 208 -4.54 21.51 9.76
CA PRO A 208 -5.38 22.54 9.16
C PRO A 208 -5.34 22.52 7.62
N ASN A 209 -4.29 21.94 7.04
CA ASN A 209 -4.09 21.83 5.59
C ASN A 209 -4.81 20.62 4.97
N GLY A 210 -5.66 19.92 5.72
CA GLY A 210 -6.49 18.84 5.18
C GLY A 210 -5.79 17.50 4.97
N HIS A 211 -4.72 17.23 5.71
CA HIS A 211 -4.18 15.88 5.83
C HIS A 211 -5.15 14.99 6.61
N VAL A 212 -5.49 13.84 6.04
CA VAL A 212 -6.46 12.87 6.58
C VAL A 212 -5.75 11.53 6.81
N VAL A 213 -5.90 10.98 8.01
CA VAL A 213 -5.38 9.66 8.37
C VAL A 213 -6.50 8.63 8.23
N THR A 214 -6.16 7.46 7.70
CA THR A 214 -7.01 6.26 7.69
C THR A 214 -6.12 5.00 7.72
N ASN A 215 -6.71 3.81 7.61
CA ASN A 215 -5.92 2.58 7.44
C ASN A 215 -5.53 2.35 5.98
N SER A 216 -4.35 1.78 5.74
CA SER A 216 -3.92 1.39 4.38
C SER A 216 -4.93 0.44 3.74
N HIS A 217 -5.41 -0.56 4.48
CA HIS A 217 -6.33 -1.55 3.92
C HIS A 217 -7.70 -0.98 3.50
N VAL A 218 -8.09 0.20 3.99
CA VAL A 218 -9.33 0.89 3.58
C VAL A 218 -9.19 1.36 2.14
N ILE A 219 -8.00 1.84 1.76
CA ILE A 219 -7.73 2.38 0.42
C ILE A 219 -7.15 1.33 -0.55
N ASP A 220 -6.69 0.19 -0.04
CA ASP A 220 -6.05 -0.86 -0.85
C ASP A 220 -6.98 -1.45 -1.92
N SER A 221 -8.28 -1.60 -1.61
CA SER A 221 -9.28 -2.14 -2.54
C SER A 221 -9.83 -1.11 -3.52
N CYS A 222 -9.49 0.17 -3.36
CA CYS A 222 -9.94 1.23 -4.24
C CYS A 222 -9.30 1.10 -5.63
N THR A 223 -10.15 1.18 -6.65
CA THR A 223 -9.76 1.25 -8.06
C THR A 223 -10.23 2.54 -8.73
N GLY A 224 -11.16 3.27 -8.12
CA GLY A 224 -11.57 4.61 -8.52
C GLY A 224 -11.16 5.68 -7.51
N ASP A 225 -11.72 6.88 -7.65
CA ASP A 225 -11.45 8.00 -6.74
C ASP A 225 -11.75 7.63 -5.29
N ILE A 226 -10.81 7.95 -4.41
CA ILE A 226 -11.02 7.93 -2.97
C ILE A 226 -11.75 9.22 -2.62
N LYS A 227 -12.90 9.09 -1.98
CA LYS A 227 -13.74 10.20 -1.57
C LYS A 227 -13.82 10.26 -0.05
N GLY A 228 -13.76 11.47 0.49
CA GLY A 228 -14.01 11.78 1.89
C GLY A 228 -15.24 12.65 2.03
N ASN A 229 -16.10 12.40 3.01
CA ASN A 229 -17.15 13.34 3.39
C ASN A 229 -17.31 13.41 4.91
N LEU A 230 -17.32 14.63 5.44
CA LEU A 230 -17.76 14.87 6.82
C LEU A 230 -19.25 14.52 6.94
N ALA A 231 -19.71 14.27 8.16
CA ALA A 231 -21.09 13.90 8.41
C ALA A 231 -22.06 15.00 7.92
N GLY A 232 -22.92 14.66 6.96
CA GLY A 232 -23.88 15.62 6.36
C GLY A 232 -23.29 16.55 5.29
N GLU A 233 -22.01 16.42 4.94
CA GLU A 233 -21.37 17.24 3.91
C GLU A 233 -21.20 16.51 2.58
N ALA A 234 -20.97 17.28 1.52
CA ALA A 234 -20.68 16.74 0.20
C ALA A 234 -19.32 16.02 0.17
N ALA A 235 -19.23 14.98 -0.65
CA ALA A 235 -17.99 14.24 -0.84
C ALA A 235 -16.95 15.04 -1.63
N MET A 236 -15.70 14.99 -1.17
CA MET A 236 -14.53 15.55 -1.82
C MET A 236 -13.56 14.45 -2.24
N VAL A 237 -12.88 14.62 -3.38
CA VAL A 237 -11.85 13.68 -3.83
C VAL A 237 -10.59 13.89 -3.01
N LEU A 238 -10.08 12.81 -2.42
CA LEU A 238 -8.85 12.77 -1.64
C LEU A 238 -7.73 12.16 -2.46
N ARG A 239 -6.51 12.68 -2.33
CA ARG A 239 -5.31 12.11 -2.95
C ARG A 239 -4.47 11.36 -1.95
N VAL A 240 -3.89 10.22 -2.33
CA VAL A 240 -2.94 9.51 -1.48
C VAL A 240 -1.63 10.28 -1.43
N VAL A 241 -1.15 10.59 -0.22
CA VAL A 241 0.16 11.22 0.02
C VAL A 241 1.20 10.16 0.36
N SER A 242 0.86 9.26 1.27
CA SER A 242 1.74 8.21 1.76
C SER A 242 0.90 7.01 2.22
N SER A 243 1.46 5.81 2.17
CA SER A 243 0.84 4.61 2.71
C SER A 243 1.90 3.67 3.27
N ASP A 244 1.65 3.16 4.46
CA ASP A 244 2.44 2.16 5.16
C ASP A 244 1.56 0.93 5.43
N ALA A 245 1.66 -0.05 4.53
CA ALA A 245 0.93 -1.31 4.65
C ALA A 245 1.42 -2.18 5.83
N THR A 246 2.64 -1.97 6.33
CA THR A 246 3.18 -2.72 7.47
C THR A 246 2.51 -2.28 8.77
N ASN A 247 2.38 -0.97 8.97
CA ASN A 247 1.69 -0.41 10.13
C ASN A 247 0.18 -0.19 9.90
N ASP A 248 -0.31 -0.48 8.69
CA ASP A 248 -1.71 -0.31 8.27
C ASP A 248 -2.19 1.14 8.43
N LEU A 249 -1.35 2.09 8.02
CA LEU A 249 -1.63 3.53 8.04
C LEU A 249 -1.58 4.09 6.63
N ALA A 250 -2.50 4.99 6.31
CA ALA A 250 -2.46 5.77 5.08
C ALA A 250 -2.73 7.25 5.37
N LEU A 251 -2.04 8.09 4.61
CA LEU A 251 -2.18 9.52 4.61
C LEU A 251 -2.80 9.97 3.30
N LEU A 252 -3.93 10.67 3.41
CA LEU A 252 -4.64 11.26 2.31
C LEU A 252 -4.61 12.79 2.41
N GLN A 253 -4.84 13.48 1.30
CA GLN A 253 -4.86 14.92 1.18
C GLN A 253 -6.18 15.37 0.58
N ALA A 254 -6.91 16.20 1.33
CA ALA A 254 -8.07 16.91 0.84
C ALA A 254 -7.69 17.99 -0.19
N PRO A 255 -8.62 18.44 -1.05
CA PRO A 255 -8.37 19.55 -1.96
C PRO A 255 -7.89 20.80 -1.19
N ALA A 256 -6.96 21.58 -1.77
CA ALA A 256 -6.42 22.77 -1.12
C ALA A 256 -7.48 23.87 -0.83
N THR A 257 -8.64 23.78 -1.47
CA THR A 257 -9.80 24.65 -1.23
C THR A 257 -10.61 24.24 0.00
N ALA A 258 -10.40 23.04 0.55
CA ALA A 258 -11.04 22.60 1.79
C ALA A 258 -10.22 23.12 2.98
N MET A 259 -10.85 23.95 3.81
CA MET A 259 -10.25 24.46 5.04
C MET A 259 -10.89 23.81 6.26
N PHE A 260 -10.07 23.22 7.12
CA PHE A 260 -10.52 22.58 8.36
C PHE A 260 -10.15 23.47 9.55
N LYS A 261 -11.15 24.06 10.20
CA LYS A 261 -10.95 24.88 11.41
C LYS A 261 -10.59 24.01 12.61
N ASP A 262 -11.22 22.85 12.69
CA ASP A 262 -11.02 21.85 13.73
C ASP A 262 -10.37 20.60 13.12
N PHE A 263 -9.45 20.00 13.85
CA PHE A 263 -8.78 18.75 13.48
C PHE A 263 -8.35 18.01 14.75
N ALA A 264 -8.06 16.72 14.60
CA ALA A 264 -7.74 15.86 15.72
C ALA A 264 -6.41 16.24 16.37
N LYS A 265 -6.39 16.23 17.71
CA LYS A 265 -5.17 16.29 18.52
C LYS A 265 -4.78 14.88 18.94
N ILE A 266 -3.50 14.55 18.87
CA ILE A 266 -2.97 13.23 19.19
C ILE A 266 -2.49 13.22 20.65
N ARG A 267 -2.91 12.22 21.41
CA ARG A 267 -2.42 12.02 22.78
C ARG A 267 -0.93 11.73 22.78
N ASP A 268 -0.14 12.51 23.53
CA ASP A 268 1.32 12.34 23.63
C ASP A 268 1.77 11.35 24.72
N ARG A 269 0.86 10.95 25.63
CA ARG A 269 1.10 9.93 26.66
C ARG A 269 0.58 8.57 26.25
N SER A 270 1.27 7.52 26.70
CA SER A 270 0.81 6.14 26.53
C SER A 270 -0.54 5.89 27.21
N MET A 271 -1.28 4.93 26.65
CA MET A 271 -2.47 4.35 27.28
C MET A 271 -2.07 3.25 28.27
N HIS A 272 -2.91 3.00 29.26
CA HIS A 272 -2.82 1.91 30.22
C HIS A 272 -3.98 0.93 30.04
N SER A 273 -3.80 -0.31 30.49
CA SER A 273 -4.91 -1.27 30.57
C SER A 273 -5.99 -0.74 31.51
N GLY A 274 -7.24 -0.79 31.08
CA GLY A 274 -8.39 -0.26 31.81
C GLY A 274 -8.76 1.18 31.44
N ASP A 275 -7.89 1.92 30.72
CA ASP A 275 -8.21 3.28 30.32
C ASP A 275 -9.47 3.31 29.43
N PRO A 276 -10.44 4.19 29.72
CA PRO A 276 -11.66 4.34 28.93
C PRO A 276 -11.38 4.93 27.55
N VAL A 277 -12.09 4.44 26.55
CA VAL A 277 -11.94 4.86 25.15
C VAL A 277 -13.28 5.01 24.44
N VAL A 278 -13.30 5.91 23.46
CA VAL A 278 -14.44 6.17 22.58
C VAL A 278 -14.01 5.99 21.13
N ALA A 279 -14.57 5.02 20.42
CA ALA A 279 -14.35 4.82 19.00
C ALA A 279 -15.45 5.51 18.20
N ILE A 280 -15.04 6.22 17.15
CA ILE A 280 -15.96 6.99 16.30
C ILE A 280 -15.70 6.64 14.84
N GLY A 281 -16.77 6.40 14.08
CA GLY A 281 -16.67 6.14 12.65
C GLY A 281 -18.00 5.87 11.95
N PHE A 282 -17.91 5.27 10.76
CA PHE A 282 -19.04 5.02 9.87
C PHE A 282 -19.21 3.52 9.59
N PRO A 283 -19.64 2.72 10.60
CA PRO A 283 -19.80 1.29 10.43
C PRO A 283 -20.95 1.01 9.45
N LEU A 284 -20.70 0.10 8.51
CA LEU A 284 -21.72 -0.39 7.56
C LEU A 284 -22.55 0.75 6.93
N HIS A 285 -21.88 1.83 6.52
CA HIS A 285 -22.53 3.02 5.94
C HIS A 285 -23.51 2.62 4.82
N GLY A 286 -24.73 3.14 4.90
CA GLY A 286 -25.83 2.81 3.98
C GLY A 286 -26.65 1.56 4.35
N TYR A 287 -26.18 0.72 5.29
CA TYR A 287 -26.91 -0.44 5.81
C TYR A 287 -27.44 -0.24 7.23
N LEU A 288 -26.68 0.41 8.11
CA LEU A 288 -27.09 0.70 9.49
C LEU A 288 -27.50 2.17 9.68
N SER A 289 -26.59 3.08 9.36
CA SER A 289 -26.80 4.52 9.43
C SER A 289 -25.96 5.20 8.36
N SER A 290 -26.40 6.38 7.92
CA SER A 290 -25.56 7.28 7.11
C SER A 290 -24.79 8.27 7.98
N ASP A 291 -25.08 8.30 9.28
CA ASP A 291 -24.47 9.20 10.25
C ASP A 291 -23.35 8.51 11.06
N LEU A 292 -22.52 9.34 11.69
CA LEU A 292 -21.41 8.96 12.54
C LEU A 292 -21.91 8.16 13.76
N THR A 293 -21.29 7.00 13.98
CA THR A 293 -21.58 6.11 15.12
C THR A 293 -20.51 6.24 16.18
N VAL A 294 -20.94 6.12 17.43
CA VAL A 294 -20.08 6.24 18.62
C VAL A 294 -20.19 4.94 19.42
N THR A 295 -19.06 4.34 19.75
CA THR A 295 -18.99 3.19 20.65
C THR A 295 -17.97 3.43 21.75
N THR A 296 -18.23 2.89 22.94
CA THR A 296 -17.37 3.09 24.12
C THR A 296 -16.82 1.75 24.60
N GLY A 297 -15.66 1.79 25.24
CA GLY A 297 -15.05 0.62 25.86
C GLY A 297 -13.82 1.01 26.68
N ILE A 298 -12.91 0.07 26.83
CA ILE A 298 -11.63 0.25 27.50
C ILE A 298 -10.48 -0.29 26.65
N VAL A 299 -9.25 0.07 27.00
CA VAL A 299 -8.04 -0.65 26.57
C VAL A 299 -7.95 -1.96 27.36
N SER A 300 -8.19 -3.08 26.70
CA SER A 300 -8.13 -4.41 27.32
C SER A 300 -6.69 -4.94 27.43
N SER A 301 -5.83 -4.59 26.49
CA SER A 301 -4.41 -4.96 26.50
C SER A 301 -3.55 -3.96 25.72
N LEU A 302 -2.30 -3.82 26.13
CA LEU A 302 -1.30 -2.96 25.48
C LEU A 302 -0.59 -3.63 24.30
N SER A 303 -1.03 -4.81 23.89
CA SER A 303 -0.50 -5.53 22.73
C SER A 303 -1.65 -6.10 21.89
N GLY A 304 -1.44 -6.15 20.58
CA GLY A 304 -2.36 -6.81 19.66
C GLY A 304 -2.18 -8.33 19.60
N PHE A 305 -2.88 -8.95 18.65
CA PHE A 305 -2.76 -10.37 18.34
C PHE A 305 -1.29 -10.83 18.24
N ARG A 306 -0.96 -11.98 18.85
CA ARG A 306 0.40 -12.53 18.93
C ARG A 306 1.44 -11.56 19.51
N ASN A 307 1.06 -10.78 20.52
CA ASN A 307 1.91 -9.81 21.21
C ASN A 307 2.44 -8.68 20.31
N HIS A 308 1.68 -8.29 19.28
CA HIS A 308 2.07 -7.19 18.41
C HIS A 308 2.14 -5.87 19.19
N THR A 309 3.35 -5.34 19.41
CA THR A 309 3.62 -4.21 20.30
C THR A 309 3.09 -2.87 19.79
N GLY A 310 2.91 -2.72 18.47
CA GLY A 310 2.34 -1.52 17.85
C GLY A 310 0.81 -1.37 17.97
N ARG A 311 0.12 -2.29 18.64
CA ARG A 311 -1.35 -2.32 18.72
C ARG A 311 -1.85 -2.31 20.17
N LEU A 312 -3.04 -1.76 20.37
CA LEU A 312 -3.87 -1.89 21.56
C LEU A 312 -4.98 -2.90 21.26
N GLN A 313 -5.34 -3.72 22.24
CA GLN A 313 -6.61 -4.44 22.23
C GLN A 313 -7.65 -3.58 22.96
N ILE A 314 -8.84 -3.46 22.38
CA ILE A 314 -9.94 -2.65 22.91
C ILE A 314 -11.23 -3.46 22.99
N SER A 315 -12.09 -3.11 23.95
CA SER A 315 -13.43 -3.70 24.09
C SER A 315 -14.52 -2.89 23.39
N ALA A 316 -14.20 -1.66 22.92
CA ALA A 316 -15.16 -0.85 22.17
C ALA A 316 -15.64 -1.62 20.94
N ALA A 317 -16.96 -1.63 20.71
CA ALA A 317 -17.56 -2.36 19.60
C ALA A 317 -17.10 -1.74 18.27
N VAL A 318 -16.46 -2.55 17.43
CA VAL A 318 -15.93 -2.13 16.13
C VAL A 318 -16.45 -3.08 15.06
N GLN A 319 -16.92 -2.53 13.95
CA GLN A 319 -17.46 -3.26 12.80
C GLN A 319 -16.81 -2.76 11.50
N ALA A 320 -17.00 -3.51 10.41
CA ALA A 320 -16.56 -3.05 9.08
C ALA A 320 -17.08 -1.62 8.80
N GLY A 321 -16.20 -0.74 8.33
CA GLY A 321 -16.46 0.70 8.17
C GLY A 321 -15.83 1.58 9.26
N ASN A 322 -15.57 1.04 10.46
CA ASN A 322 -14.86 1.79 11.53
C ASN A 322 -13.34 1.83 11.32
N SER A 323 -12.77 0.97 10.46
CA SER A 323 -11.33 0.98 10.14
C SER A 323 -10.87 2.35 9.72
N GLY A 324 -9.75 2.80 10.27
CA GLY A 324 -9.15 4.10 10.04
C GLY A 324 -9.74 5.23 10.87
N GLY A 325 -10.80 4.95 11.64
CA GLY A 325 -11.43 5.92 12.51
C GLY A 325 -10.62 6.22 13.78
N PRO A 326 -10.80 7.41 14.37
CA PRO A 326 -10.12 7.78 15.60
C PRO A 326 -10.67 7.00 16.80
N LEU A 327 -9.76 6.52 17.64
CA LEU A 327 -10.04 6.07 18.99
C LEU A 327 -9.62 7.19 19.96
N PHE A 328 -10.57 7.75 20.71
CA PHE A 328 -10.31 8.83 21.67
C PHE A 328 -10.16 8.30 23.09
N ASP A 329 -9.35 8.99 23.89
CA ASP A 329 -9.48 8.95 25.35
C ASP A 329 -10.60 9.89 25.84
N LEU A 330 -10.87 9.90 27.15
CA LEU A 330 -11.88 10.79 27.72
C LEU A 330 -11.48 12.27 27.74
N SER A 331 -10.24 12.63 27.42
CA SER A 331 -9.86 14.04 27.25
C SER A 331 -10.13 14.56 25.83
N GLY A 332 -10.71 13.72 24.96
CA GLY A 332 -11.02 14.06 23.57
C GLY A 332 -9.82 13.99 22.62
N GLN A 333 -8.73 13.34 23.03
CA GLN A 333 -7.50 13.23 22.25
C GLN A 333 -7.42 11.85 21.61
N VAL A 334 -6.88 11.78 20.39
CA VAL A 334 -6.70 10.51 19.68
C VAL A 334 -5.67 9.67 20.41
N ALA A 335 -6.14 8.56 20.96
CA ALA A 335 -5.38 7.53 21.67
C ALA A 335 -5.04 6.32 20.77
N GLY A 336 -5.60 6.24 19.57
CA GLY A 336 -5.25 5.23 18.56
C GLY A 336 -6.06 5.33 17.27
N ILE A 337 -5.77 4.44 16.32
CA ILE A 337 -6.52 4.32 15.06
C ILE A 337 -7.18 2.96 15.01
N VAL A 338 -8.50 2.92 14.91
CA VAL A 338 -9.28 1.68 14.91
C VAL A 338 -8.94 0.83 13.70
N VAL A 339 -8.71 -0.47 13.91
CA VAL A 339 -8.50 -1.46 12.84
C VAL A 339 -9.65 -2.47 12.89
N ALA A 340 -10.67 -2.27 12.06
CA ALA A 340 -11.80 -3.18 11.94
C ALA A 340 -11.50 -4.33 10.98
N LYS A 341 -10.50 -5.16 11.31
CA LYS A 341 -10.24 -6.44 10.63
C LYS A 341 -9.68 -7.46 11.61
N LEU A 342 -10.57 -8.10 12.34
CA LEU A 342 -10.35 -9.48 12.74
C LEU A 342 -11.35 -10.31 11.94
N ASN A 343 -10.87 -11.06 10.96
CA ASN A 343 -11.76 -11.93 10.18
C ASN A 343 -12.25 -13.03 11.13
N ALA A 344 -13.53 -12.95 11.53
CA ALA A 344 -14.16 -13.92 12.43
C ALA A 344 -13.99 -15.36 11.91
N LEU A 345 -14.03 -15.58 10.60
CA LEU A 345 -13.80 -16.91 9.99
C LEU A 345 -12.35 -17.37 10.13
N ARG A 346 -11.38 -16.43 10.11
CA ARG A 346 -9.96 -16.76 10.36
C ARG A 346 -9.71 -17.10 11.83
N MET A 347 -10.35 -16.39 12.75
CA MET A 347 -10.29 -16.71 14.18
C MET A 347 -10.94 -18.05 14.49
N ILE A 348 -12.08 -18.38 13.89
CA ILE A 348 -12.68 -19.72 14.02
C ILE A 348 -11.75 -20.79 13.49
N LYS A 349 -11.11 -20.57 12.32
CA LYS A 349 -10.14 -21.54 11.77
C LYS A 349 -8.91 -21.74 12.65
N GLU A 350 -8.41 -20.68 13.29
CA GLU A 350 -7.19 -20.74 14.11
C GLU A 350 -7.44 -21.15 15.57
N THR A 351 -8.60 -20.80 16.13
CA THR A 351 -8.92 -20.99 17.57
C THR A 351 -10.09 -21.95 17.84
N GLY A 352 -10.86 -22.30 16.81
CA GLY A 352 -12.08 -23.09 16.95
C GLY A 352 -13.28 -22.33 17.54
N GLN A 353 -13.14 -21.04 17.85
CA GLN A 353 -14.16 -20.23 18.51
C GLN A 353 -14.44 -18.92 17.77
N LEU A 354 -15.69 -18.47 17.85
CA LEU A 354 -16.07 -17.10 17.50
C LEU A 354 -15.62 -16.19 18.65
N THR A 355 -14.56 -15.42 18.46
CA THR A 355 -14.13 -14.43 19.44
C THR A 355 -14.98 -13.19 19.30
N GLU A 356 -15.85 -12.94 20.28
CA GLU A 356 -16.63 -11.71 20.38
C GLU A 356 -15.83 -10.64 21.15
N ASN A 357 -16.04 -9.36 20.80
CA ASN A 357 -15.48 -8.19 21.51
C ASN A 357 -13.94 -8.09 21.58
N ILE A 358 -13.22 -8.73 20.66
CA ILE A 358 -11.77 -8.54 20.48
C ILE A 358 -11.51 -7.61 19.29
N ASN A 359 -11.25 -6.35 19.59
CA ASN A 359 -10.94 -5.34 18.58
C ASN A 359 -9.56 -4.73 18.81
N PHE A 360 -9.00 -4.10 17.79
CA PHE A 360 -7.65 -3.54 17.86
C PHE A 360 -7.59 -2.09 17.38
N ALA A 361 -6.63 -1.35 17.91
CA ALA A 361 -6.25 -0.04 17.41
C ALA A 361 -4.72 0.08 17.28
N ILE A 362 -4.25 0.83 16.30
CA ILE A 362 -2.83 1.20 16.15
C ILE A 362 -2.49 2.26 17.20
N LYS A 363 -1.34 2.12 17.87
CA LYS A 363 -0.89 3.08 18.90
C LYS A 363 -0.51 4.43 18.29
N THR A 364 -0.67 5.50 19.07
CA THR A 364 -0.30 6.87 18.66
C THR A 364 1.20 7.05 18.36
N GLY A 365 2.07 6.22 18.93
CA GLY A 365 3.50 6.24 18.60
C GLY A 365 3.75 5.97 17.12
N ALA A 366 3.19 4.86 16.60
CA ALA A 366 3.30 4.53 15.18
C ALA A 366 2.66 5.59 14.27
N LEU A 367 1.57 6.22 14.73
CA LEU A 367 0.96 7.34 14.00
C LEU A 367 1.90 8.55 13.91
N ARG A 368 2.49 8.95 15.04
CA ARG A 368 3.40 10.10 15.10
C ARG A 368 4.63 9.86 14.22
N ASP A 369 5.25 8.69 14.34
CA ASP A 369 6.39 8.30 13.51
C ASP A 369 6.02 8.34 12.00
N PHE A 370 4.83 7.87 11.64
CA PHE A 370 4.33 7.90 10.27
C PHE A 370 4.11 9.33 9.75
N LEU A 371 3.55 10.22 10.58
CA LEU A 371 3.32 11.63 10.22
C LEU A 371 4.63 12.42 10.14
N ASP A 372 5.57 12.18 11.06
CA ASP A 372 6.91 12.77 11.07
C ASP A 372 7.67 12.38 9.80
N ASN A 373 7.66 11.10 9.44
CA ASN A 373 8.28 10.59 8.21
C ASN A 373 7.61 11.13 6.93
N SER A 374 6.33 11.49 7.02
CA SER A 374 5.58 12.11 5.92
C SER A 374 5.67 13.64 5.91
N VAL A 375 6.44 14.24 6.84
CA VAL A 375 6.63 15.69 6.99
C VAL A 375 5.30 16.43 7.16
N VAL A 376 4.36 15.83 7.89
CA VAL A 376 3.03 16.41 8.15
C VAL A 376 3.03 17.10 9.51
N PRO A 377 2.65 18.39 9.59
CA PRO A 377 2.42 19.02 10.88
C PRO A 377 1.15 18.47 11.53
N TYR A 378 1.25 18.08 12.80
CA TYR A 378 0.12 17.66 13.63
C TYR A 378 0.22 18.30 15.02
N GLN A 379 -0.88 18.27 15.76
CA GLN A 379 -0.91 18.73 17.15
C GLN A 379 -0.96 17.55 18.11
N THR A 380 -0.17 17.65 19.18
CA THR A 380 -0.29 16.77 20.33
C THR A 380 -0.87 17.51 21.53
N ALA A 381 -1.42 16.75 22.46
CA ALA A 381 -1.81 17.25 23.76
C ALA A 381 -1.54 16.19 24.84
N GLU A 382 -1.34 16.66 26.07
CA GLU A 382 -1.40 15.81 27.25
C GLU A 382 -2.87 15.63 27.67
N PRO A 383 -3.25 14.43 28.15
CA PRO A 383 -4.60 14.18 28.64
C PRO A 383 -4.91 15.01 29.88
N LYS A 384 -5.88 15.92 29.79
CA LYS A 384 -6.29 16.82 30.87
C LYS A 384 -7.81 16.96 30.91
N GLY A 385 -8.39 16.68 32.07
CA GLY A 385 -9.83 16.69 32.27
C GLY A 385 -10.53 15.55 31.51
N GLU A 386 -11.78 15.29 31.89
CA GLU A 386 -12.63 14.32 31.20
C GLU A 386 -13.82 15.06 30.58
N LEU A 387 -14.03 14.83 29.30
CA LEU A 387 -15.19 15.23 28.53
C LEU A 387 -16.23 14.11 28.57
N LYS A 388 -17.51 14.47 28.47
CA LYS A 388 -18.54 13.45 28.26
C LYS A 388 -18.37 12.86 26.86
N THR A 389 -18.73 11.59 26.71
CA THR A 389 -18.74 10.90 25.41
C THR A 389 -19.51 11.68 24.34
N ALA A 390 -20.62 12.32 24.72
CA ALA A 390 -21.42 13.15 23.83
C ALA A 390 -20.65 14.37 23.30
N ASP A 391 -19.82 15.00 24.13
CA ASP A 391 -19.02 16.17 23.75
C ASP A 391 -17.87 15.76 22.83
N ILE A 392 -17.21 14.62 23.12
CA ILE A 392 -16.19 14.02 22.25
C ILE A 392 -16.79 13.74 20.87
N ALA A 393 -17.98 13.12 20.84
CA ALA A 393 -18.67 12.81 19.60
C ALA A 393 -19.08 14.06 18.81
N ALA A 394 -19.61 15.08 19.49
CA ALA A 394 -19.99 16.34 18.87
C ALA A 394 -18.77 17.04 18.23
N ASN A 395 -17.66 17.10 18.95
CA ASN A 395 -16.42 17.72 18.46
C ASN A 395 -15.84 16.93 17.28
N ALA A 396 -15.83 15.60 17.36
CA ALA A 396 -15.23 14.74 16.34
C ALA A 396 -15.94 14.79 14.97
N ARG A 397 -17.21 15.20 14.92
CA ARG A 397 -17.98 15.33 13.66
C ARG A 397 -17.34 16.31 12.67
N ALA A 398 -16.66 17.34 13.15
CA ALA A 398 -16.04 18.37 12.31
C ALA A 398 -14.79 17.89 11.55
N TYR A 399 -14.20 16.77 11.96
CA TYR A 399 -12.95 16.28 11.39
C TYR A 399 -12.90 14.77 11.18
N THR A 400 -13.96 14.02 11.48
CA THR A 400 -14.07 12.59 11.18
C THR A 400 -14.95 12.41 9.96
N MET A 401 -14.43 11.73 8.94
CA MET A 401 -15.08 11.58 7.65
C MET A 401 -15.26 10.12 7.25
N LEU A 402 -16.33 9.87 6.50
CA LEU A 402 -16.51 8.63 5.77
C LEU A 402 -15.51 8.63 4.62
N ILE A 403 -14.73 7.57 4.52
CA ILE A 403 -13.89 7.28 3.36
C ILE A 403 -14.67 6.29 2.50
N SER A 404 -14.82 6.59 1.22
CA SER A 404 -15.48 5.71 0.26
C SER A 404 -14.75 5.66 -1.06
N CYS A 405 -14.84 4.54 -1.75
CA CYS A 405 -14.33 4.40 -3.11
C CYS A 405 -15.02 3.26 -3.83
N THR A 406 -14.97 3.29 -5.16
CA THR A 406 -15.32 2.13 -5.97
C THR A 406 -14.11 1.20 -6.07
N GLY A 407 -14.36 -0.09 -5.95
CA GLY A 407 -13.35 -1.13 -6.10
C GLY A 407 -13.97 -2.42 -6.61
N THR A 408 -13.14 -3.43 -6.81
CA THR A 408 -13.61 -4.80 -7.07
C THR A 408 -13.60 -5.57 -5.76
N GLU A 409 -14.75 -6.12 -5.37
CA GLU A 409 -14.84 -7.09 -4.28
C GLU A 409 -13.95 -8.27 -4.66
N GLN A 410 -12.82 -8.43 -3.97
CA GLN A 410 -12.13 -9.71 -3.99
C GLN A 410 -13.08 -10.66 -3.28
N ALA A 411 -13.80 -11.48 -4.05
CA ALA A 411 -14.43 -12.67 -3.51
C ALA A 411 -13.37 -13.34 -2.64
N ASP A 412 -13.67 -13.54 -1.36
CA ASP A 412 -12.80 -14.16 -0.37
C ASP A 412 -12.32 -15.51 -0.90
N ALA A 413 -11.24 -15.46 -1.68
CA ALA A 413 -10.68 -16.60 -2.36
C ALA A 413 -9.67 -17.19 -1.41
N LYS A 414 -10.18 -18.03 -0.50
CA LYS A 414 -9.43 -19.07 0.20
C LYS A 414 -8.06 -18.62 0.75
N ARG A 415 -8.06 -18.04 1.94
CA ARG A 415 -7.02 -18.34 2.93
C ARG A 415 -7.68 -18.87 4.19
#